data_AF-A0A936TNI9-F1
#
_entry.id   AF-A0A936TNI9-F1
#
_cell.length_a   1.000
_cell.length_b   1.000
_cell.length_c   1.000
_cell.angle_alpha   90.00
_cell.angle_beta   90.00
_cell.angle_gamma   90.00
#
_symmetry.space_group_name_H-M   'P 1'
#
loop_
_entity.id
_entity.type
_entity.pdbx_description
1 polymer ?
#
loop_
_entity_poly.entity_id
_entity_poly.type
_entity_poly.pdbx_seq_one_letter_code
_entity_poly.pdbx_strand_id
1 'polypeptide(L)'
;MALRTPPALIGQIVVSSANNTISWFESGPYNLTTTVAAGDYWPSALASLIAANMTAESALSGATRTYSGTFSEVTGKITLTGSGSWYPKTTTAETANILTGGKTDADGDTLASGQAGPNHLGFLLTSGYKSAGTVFTSDQEIAHVWIPEFPPEVDSEERYEQTVVEAFGMTGEGDAYVFQDWEIERDEWPTYGHLGQRRTLTFAFVSQASSTQFLAWFWGPWAGAGRSFRYYPDRTDIATYYLYKLTGDSLANMSRGERQTGYAWWTRGLEMRRVAT
;
A
#
# COMPACT_ATOMS: atom_id res chain seq x y z
N MET A 1 -21.86 9.89 -5.30
CA MET A 1 -21.34 11.04 -6.07
C MET A 1 -19.94 10.63 -6.49
N ALA A 2 -19.55 10.64 -7.77
CA ALA A 2 -18.21 10.16 -8.14
C ALA A 2 -17.14 11.08 -7.53
N LEU A 3 -16.10 10.52 -6.92
CA LEU A 3 -14.99 11.30 -6.36
C LEU A 3 -14.36 12.16 -7.46
N ARG A 4 -14.12 13.43 -7.15
CA ARG A 4 -13.48 14.37 -8.10
C ARG A 4 -11.99 14.04 -8.33
N THR A 5 -11.37 13.34 -7.38
CA THR A 5 -9.97 12.94 -7.39
C THR A 5 -9.87 11.42 -7.17
N PRO A 6 -8.97 10.71 -7.89
CA PRO A 6 -8.77 9.28 -7.65
C PRO A 6 -8.20 9.05 -6.26
N PRO A 7 -8.73 8.08 -5.49
CA PRO A 7 -8.21 7.80 -4.15
C PRO A 7 -6.86 7.07 -4.21
N ALA A 8 -6.06 7.14 -3.14
CA ALA A 8 -4.93 6.23 -2.93
C ALA A 8 -5.23 5.21 -1.85
N LEU A 9 -4.82 3.97 -2.11
CA LEU A 9 -4.95 2.83 -1.21
C LEU A 9 -3.55 2.36 -0.85
N ILE A 10 -3.16 2.59 0.41
CA ILE A 10 -1.79 2.39 0.87
C ILE A 10 -1.82 1.43 2.04
N GLY A 11 -1.12 0.31 1.92
CA GLY A 11 -0.91 -0.69 2.96
C GLY A 11 0.43 -0.54 3.67
N GLN A 12 0.61 -1.26 4.78
CA GLN A 12 1.88 -1.31 5.50
C GLN A 12 2.82 -2.33 4.87
N ILE A 13 4.10 -2.02 4.79
CA ILE A 13 5.16 -2.96 4.40
C ILE A 13 5.57 -3.77 5.62
N VAL A 14 5.65 -5.09 5.45
CA VAL A 14 6.15 -5.99 6.49
C VAL A 14 7.65 -6.08 6.38
N VAL A 15 8.36 -5.74 7.46
CA VAL A 15 9.81 -5.92 7.58
C VAL A 15 10.07 -7.13 8.48
N SER A 16 10.84 -8.07 7.95
CA SER A 16 11.18 -9.33 8.59
C SER A 16 12.63 -9.72 8.26
N SER A 17 13.12 -10.84 8.80
CA SER A 17 14.45 -11.35 8.44
C SER A 17 14.65 -11.61 6.94
N ALA A 18 13.58 -11.74 6.15
CA ALA A 18 13.65 -11.90 4.70
C ALA A 18 13.94 -10.59 3.94
N ASN A 19 13.74 -9.42 4.57
CA ASN A 19 13.81 -8.12 3.90
C ASN A 19 14.16 -6.96 4.84
N ASN A 20 15.01 -7.18 5.85
CA ASN A 20 15.35 -6.16 6.86
C ASN A 20 16.71 -5.48 6.67
N THR A 21 17.46 -5.80 5.61
CA THR A 21 18.82 -5.28 5.41
C THR A 21 18.82 -4.20 4.33
N ILE A 22 19.56 -3.13 4.55
CA ILE A 22 19.92 -2.15 3.50
C ILE A 22 21.44 -2.20 3.32
N SER A 23 21.88 -2.24 2.06
CA SER A 23 23.29 -2.21 1.70
C SER A 23 23.53 -1.14 0.64
N TRP A 24 24.60 -0.38 0.77
CA TRP A 24 24.94 0.69 -0.17
C TRP A 24 26.44 0.87 -0.28
N PHE A 25 26.83 1.57 -1.33
CA PHE A 25 28.20 2.03 -1.52
C PHE A 25 28.24 3.55 -1.37
N GLU A 26 29.32 4.04 -0.78
CA GLU A 26 29.66 5.46 -0.74
C GLU A 26 31.01 5.66 -1.44
N SER A 27 31.13 6.70 -2.29
CA SER A 27 32.39 7.03 -2.96
C SER A 27 33.57 7.04 -1.97
N GLY A 28 34.51 6.12 -2.17
CA GLY A 28 35.52 5.71 -1.19
C GLY A 28 35.61 4.18 -1.13
N PRO A 29 36.24 3.59 -0.09
CA PRO A 29 36.25 2.14 0.14
C PRO A 29 34.98 1.62 0.86
N TYR A 30 34.01 2.48 1.16
CA TYR A 30 32.92 2.18 2.09
C TYR A 30 31.80 1.38 1.42
N ASN A 31 31.74 0.09 1.79
CA ASN A 31 30.63 -0.80 1.50
C ASN A 31 29.85 -1.01 2.80
N LEU A 32 28.76 -0.27 2.95
CA LEU A 32 28.04 -0.19 4.20
C LEU A 32 26.78 -1.05 4.15
N THR A 33 26.39 -1.53 5.32
CA THR A 33 25.16 -2.27 5.52
C THR A 33 24.59 -1.93 6.88
N THR A 34 23.28 -1.88 6.99
CA THR A 34 22.61 -1.79 8.27
C THR A 34 21.29 -2.55 8.21
N THR A 35 20.68 -2.76 9.37
CA THR A 35 19.42 -3.47 9.50
C THR A 35 18.33 -2.54 10.00
N VAL A 36 17.11 -2.81 9.57
CA VAL A 36 15.89 -2.19 10.06
C VAL A 36 15.20 -3.18 10.98
N ALA A 37 14.65 -2.70 12.10
CA ALA A 37 13.93 -3.56 13.01
C ALA A 37 12.72 -4.23 12.31
N ALA A 38 12.39 -5.45 12.71
CA ALA A 38 11.21 -6.13 12.20
C ALA A 38 9.94 -5.43 12.70
N GLY A 39 8.91 -5.38 11.86
CA GLY A 39 7.65 -4.71 12.15
C GLY A 39 6.86 -4.35 10.91
N ASP A 40 5.66 -3.79 11.11
CA ASP A 40 4.80 -3.28 10.05
C ASP A 40 4.94 -1.76 9.95
N TYR A 41 5.35 -1.25 8.79
CA TYR A 41 5.65 0.16 8.61
C TYR A 41 4.82 0.77 7.48
N TRP A 42 4.31 1.97 7.70
CA TRP A 42 3.84 2.79 6.59
C TRP A 42 5.02 3.18 5.70
N PRO A 43 4.84 3.22 4.36
CA PRO A 43 5.94 3.46 3.43
C PRO A 43 6.79 4.70 3.71
N SER A 44 6.14 5.81 4.06
CA SER A 44 6.82 7.07 4.41
C SER A 44 7.67 6.94 5.69
N ALA A 45 7.13 6.26 6.71
CA ALA A 45 7.84 5.98 7.95
C ALA A 45 9.03 5.03 7.70
N LEU A 46 8.84 4.01 6.87
CA LEU A 46 9.91 3.06 6.54
C LEU A 46 11.05 3.74 5.77
N ALA A 47 10.73 4.56 4.77
CA ALA A 47 11.73 5.30 3.99
C ALA A 47 12.54 6.25 4.89
N SER A 48 11.86 6.96 5.80
CA SER A 48 12.52 7.83 6.78
C SER A 48 13.43 7.03 7.72
N LEU A 49 12.98 5.87 8.20
CA LEU A 49 13.76 4.99 9.09
C LEU A 49 15.00 4.42 8.38
N ILE A 50 14.87 3.97 7.13
CA ILE A 50 16.01 3.50 6.33
C ILE A 50 17.06 4.61 6.20
N ALA A 51 16.64 5.83 5.85
CA ALA A 51 17.55 6.96 5.71
C ALA A 51 18.22 7.36 7.04
N ALA A 52 17.49 7.31 8.14
CA ALA A 52 18.04 7.54 9.47
C ALA A 52 19.13 6.50 9.82
N ASN A 53 18.86 5.22 9.57
CA ASN A 53 19.83 4.14 9.83
C ASN A 53 21.07 4.26 8.92
N MET A 54 20.88 4.59 7.64
CA MET A 54 22.01 4.84 6.72
C MET A 54 22.88 6.01 7.18
N THR A 55 22.27 7.09 7.66
CA THR A 55 22.99 8.26 8.20
C THR A 55 23.80 7.90 9.43
N ALA A 56 23.20 7.14 10.36
CA ALA A 56 23.88 6.67 11.56
C ALA A 56 25.08 5.78 11.21
N GLU A 57 24.90 4.82 10.31
CA GLU A 57 25.97 3.90 9.89
C GLU A 57 27.10 4.61 9.14
N SER A 58 26.77 5.58 8.29
CA SER A 58 27.77 6.39 7.59
C SER A 58 28.65 7.19 8.56
N ALA A 59 28.06 7.72 9.64
CA ALA A 59 28.81 8.39 10.70
C ALA A 59 29.70 7.41 11.48
N LEU A 60 29.19 6.23 11.84
CA LEU A 60 29.97 5.18 12.52
C LEU A 60 31.15 4.69 11.69
N SER A 61 30.98 4.66 10.37
CA SER A 61 32.01 4.25 9.40
C SER A 61 32.98 5.38 9.03
N GLY A 62 32.79 6.59 9.54
CA GLY A 62 33.70 7.73 9.34
C GLY A 62 33.50 8.52 8.04
N ALA A 63 32.46 8.23 7.25
CA ALA A 63 32.16 8.94 6.01
C ALA A 63 31.24 10.17 6.20
N THR A 64 30.47 10.21 7.30
CA THR A 64 29.63 11.35 7.72
C THR A 64 28.67 11.87 6.64
N ARG A 65 28.01 10.94 5.91
CA ARG A 65 26.93 11.31 4.99
C ARG A 65 25.59 11.39 5.68
N THR A 66 24.71 12.17 5.06
CA THR A 66 23.33 12.36 5.49
C THR A 66 22.41 11.86 4.41
N TYR A 67 21.35 11.17 4.81
CA TYR A 67 20.35 10.61 3.92
C TYR A 67 18.94 11.07 4.31
N SER A 68 18.06 11.14 3.32
CA SER A 68 16.62 11.34 3.49
C SER A 68 15.85 10.36 2.61
N GLY A 69 14.75 9.83 3.12
CA GLY A 69 13.86 8.94 2.38
C GLY A 69 12.44 9.51 2.37
N THR A 70 11.84 9.63 1.19
CA THR A 70 10.49 10.16 1.01
C THR A 70 9.63 9.18 0.23
N PHE A 71 8.35 9.13 0.55
CA PHE A 71 7.33 8.45 -0.23
C PHE A 71 6.44 9.49 -0.90
N SER A 72 6.02 9.22 -2.14
CA SER A 72 5.08 10.05 -2.88
C SER A 72 3.77 9.29 -3.02
N GLU A 73 2.72 9.76 -2.37
CA GLU A 73 1.35 9.23 -2.47
C GLU A 73 0.75 9.46 -3.87
N VAL A 74 1.30 10.42 -4.64
CA VAL A 74 0.85 10.72 -6.00
C VAL A 74 1.35 9.66 -6.99
N THR A 75 2.59 9.21 -6.80
CA THR A 75 3.26 8.29 -7.75
C THR A 75 3.46 6.88 -7.19
N GLY A 76 3.21 6.66 -5.89
CA GLY A 76 3.48 5.39 -5.23
C GLY A 76 4.98 5.07 -5.08
N LYS A 77 5.88 6.04 -5.31
CA LYS A 77 7.32 5.80 -5.38
C LYS A 77 8.09 6.26 -4.15
N ILE A 78 9.17 5.55 -3.85
CA ILE A 78 10.17 5.96 -2.85
C ILE A 78 11.30 6.71 -3.54
N THR A 79 11.77 7.78 -2.90
CA THR A 79 13.00 8.47 -3.28
C THR A 79 13.93 8.50 -2.09
N LEU A 80 15.15 8.01 -2.29
CA LEU A 80 16.26 8.13 -1.36
C LEU A 80 17.22 9.20 -1.87
N THR A 81 17.59 10.14 -1.02
CA THR A 81 18.57 11.19 -1.32
C THR A 81 19.68 11.10 -0.30
N GLY A 82 20.92 11.27 -0.73
CA GLY A 82 22.09 11.27 0.13
C GLY A 82 23.07 12.37 -0.26
N SER A 83 23.88 12.81 0.71
CA SER A 83 24.97 13.73 0.43
C SER A 83 26.14 13.01 -0.26
N GLY A 84 26.79 13.68 -1.21
CA GLY A 84 27.87 13.10 -2.01
C GLY A 84 27.45 11.98 -2.97
N SER A 85 28.42 11.32 -3.60
CA SER A 85 28.18 10.26 -4.59
C SER A 85 28.07 8.86 -3.94
N TRP A 86 26.95 8.18 -4.09
CA TRP A 86 26.64 6.89 -3.47
C TRP A 86 25.70 6.07 -4.37
N TYR A 87 25.44 4.80 -4.06
CA TYR A 87 24.31 4.08 -4.65
C TYR A 87 23.79 2.99 -3.70
N PRO A 88 22.46 2.76 -3.66
CA PRO A 88 21.92 1.59 -3.00
C PRO A 88 22.28 0.35 -3.80
N LYS A 89 22.65 -0.72 -3.11
CA LYS A 89 22.87 -2.02 -3.74
C LYS A 89 21.52 -2.73 -3.81
N THR A 90 21.12 -3.11 -5.01
CA THR A 90 19.83 -3.76 -5.30
C THR A 90 20.04 -5.01 -6.16
N THR A 91 21.22 -5.63 -6.09
CA THR A 91 21.52 -6.79 -6.92
C THR A 91 21.07 -8.08 -6.26
N THR A 92 21.14 -9.18 -6.99
CA THR A 92 20.84 -10.52 -6.45
C THR A 92 21.84 -11.00 -5.39
N ALA A 93 22.96 -10.27 -5.20
CA ALA A 93 23.90 -10.55 -4.10
C ALA A 93 23.33 -10.16 -2.73
N GLU A 94 22.41 -9.18 -2.67
CA GLU A 94 21.81 -8.71 -1.43
C GLU A 94 20.57 -9.55 -1.06
N THR A 95 20.75 -10.50 -0.13
CA THR A 95 19.77 -11.57 0.12
C THR A 95 18.54 -11.18 0.95
N ALA A 96 18.65 -10.22 1.86
CA ALA A 96 17.57 -9.75 2.72
C ALA A 96 17.25 -8.26 2.47
N ASN A 97 17.34 -7.83 1.22
CA ASN A 97 17.30 -6.42 0.87
C ASN A 97 15.90 -5.82 1.02
N ILE A 98 15.78 -4.81 1.89
CA ILE A 98 14.53 -4.12 2.16
C ILE A 98 14.00 -3.34 0.96
N LEU A 99 14.88 -2.83 0.09
CA LEU A 99 14.47 -2.04 -1.08
C LEU A 99 13.77 -2.92 -2.12
N THR A 100 14.28 -4.12 -2.34
CA THR A 100 13.76 -5.08 -3.32
C THR A 100 12.77 -6.07 -2.71
N GLY A 101 12.52 -6.02 -1.40
CA GLY A 101 11.59 -6.93 -0.72
C GLY A 101 12.14 -8.34 -0.49
N GLY A 102 13.47 -8.48 -0.45
CA GLY A 102 14.18 -9.76 -0.35
C GLY A 102 14.62 -10.32 -1.71
N LYS A 103 15.08 -11.57 -1.70
CA LYS A 103 15.53 -12.31 -2.90
C LYS A 103 14.67 -13.52 -3.26
N THR A 104 13.65 -13.83 -2.46
CA THR A 104 12.76 -14.96 -2.70
C THR A 104 11.33 -14.46 -2.91
N ASP A 105 10.58 -15.17 -3.74
CA ASP A 105 9.14 -14.95 -3.84
C ASP A 105 8.37 -15.59 -2.67
N ALA A 106 7.04 -15.61 -2.77
CA ALA A 106 6.17 -16.18 -1.76
C ALA A 106 6.30 -17.72 -1.64
N ASP A 107 6.82 -18.40 -2.66
CA ASP A 107 7.00 -19.84 -2.71
C ASP A 107 8.44 -20.26 -2.30
N GLY A 108 9.34 -19.29 -2.13
CA GLY A 108 10.72 -19.48 -1.70
C GLY A 108 11.72 -19.56 -2.85
N ASP A 109 11.27 -19.36 -4.09
CA ASP A 109 12.13 -19.39 -5.28
C ASP A 109 12.96 -18.12 -5.41
N THR A 110 14.19 -18.25 -5.92
CA THR A 110 15.10 -17.10 -6.05
C THR A 110 14.67 -16.19 -7.18
N LEU A 111 14.52 -14.90 -6.86
CA LEU A 111 14.20 -13.85 -7.82
C LEU A 111 15.39 -13.51 -8.72
N ALA A 112 15.10 -13.32 -10.00
CA ALA A 112 16.02 -12.87 -11.03
C ALA A 112 16.04 -11.34 -11.17
N SER A 113 17.01 -10.83 -11.94
CA SER A 113 17.05 -9.42 -12.32
C SER A 113 15.75 -9.00 -13.02
N GLY A 114 15.26 -7.81 -12.68
CA GLY A 114 13.99 -7.26 -13.13
C GLY A 114 12.78 -7.65 -12.27
N GLN A 115 12.97 -8.48 -11.24
CA GLN A 115 11.92 -8.86 -10.31
C GLN A 115 12.08 -8.15 -8.97
N ALA A 116 11.04 -8.22 -8.13
CA ALA A 116 11.04 -7.74 -6.77
C ALA A 116 10.20 -8.67 -5.88
N GLY A 117 10.56 -8.75 -4.61
CA GLY A 117 9.86 -9.55 -3.60
C GLY A 117 8.57 -8.90 -3.12
N PRO A 118 7.69 -9.66 -2.46
CA PRO A 118 6.32 -9.24 -2.16
C PRO A 118 6.21 -8.01 -1.25
N ASN A 119 7.26 -7.67 -0.50
CA ASN A 119 7.31 -6.51 0.40
C ASN A 119 8.30 -5.43 -0.09
N HIS A 120 8.45 -5.25 -1.42
CA HIS A 120 9.41 -4.32 -2.00
C HIS A 120 9.06 -2.84 -1.80
N LEU A 121 10.08 -1.99 -1.73
CA LEU A 121 9.94 -0.53 -1.80
C LEU A 121 10.02 0.01 -3.23
N GLY A 122 9.70 -0.82 -4.21
CA GLY A 122 9.56 -0.46 -5.62
C GLY A 122 10.88 -0.48 -6.39
N PHE A 123 11.97 -0.88 -5.74
CA PHE A 123 13.24 -1.13 -6.42
C PHE A 123 13.26 -2.55 -6.96
N LEU A 124 13.64 -2.70 -8.23
CA LEU A 124 13.82 -4.00 -8.85
C LEU A 124 15.23 -4.53 -8.58
N LEU A 125 15.35 -5.86 -8.54
CA LEU A 125 16.64 -6.53 -8.55
C LEU A 125 17.38 -6.20 -9.85
N THR A 126 18.65 -5.82 -9.76
CA THR A 126 19.47 -5.46 -10.91
C THR A 126 20.59 -6.48 -11.15
N SER A 127 20.98 -6.67 -12.41
CA SER A 127 22.11 -7.54 -12.80
C SER A 127 23.48 -6.95 -12.43
N GLY A 128 23.52 -5.67 -12.08
CA GLY A 128 24.73 -4.97 -11.64
C GLY A 128 24.39 -3.74 -10.80
N TYR A 129 25.41 -3.14 -10.20
CA TYR A 129 25.25 -1.95 -9.37
C TYR A 129 24.90 -0.72 -10.21
N LYS A 130 24.05 0.15 -9.65
CA LYS A 130 23.70 1.43 -10.27
C LYS A 130 24.94 2.35 -10.29
N SER A 131 24.98 3.26 -11.26
CA SER A 131 25.97 4.35 -11.24
C SER A 131 25.80 5.18 -9.97
N ALA A 132 26.90 5.60 -9.37
CA ALA A 132 26.85 6.45 -8.19
C ALA A 132 26.21 7.81 -8.51
N GLY A 133 25.42 8.32 -7.57
CA GLY A 133 24.65 9.56 -7.68
C GLY A 133 24.26 10.09 -6.31
N THR A 134 23.34 11.06 -6.27
CA THR A 134 22.85 11.67 -5.03
C THR A 134 21.39 11.32 -4.75
N VAL A 135 20.63 10.93 -5.78
CA VAL A 135 19.18 10.67 -5.70
C VAL A 135 18.87 9.36 -6.41
N PHE A 136 18.09 8.51 -5.76
CA PHE A 136 17.61 7.24 -6.29
C PHE A 136 16.11 7.10 -6.03
N THR A 137 15.34 7.10 -7.11
CA THR A 137 13.90 6.85 -7.07
C THR A 137 13.61 5.40 -7.44
N SER A 138 12.57 4.83 -6.83
CA SER A 138 12.11 3.46 -7.10
C SER A 138 11.68 3.30 -8.56
N ASP A 139 11.97 2.12 -9.11
CA ASP A 139 11.74 1.81 -10.51
C ASP A 139 10.23 1.73 -10.79
N GLN A 140 9.47 1.18 -9.83
CA GLN A 140 8.02 1.05 -9.84
C GLN A 140 7.38 1.55 -8.54
N GLU A 141 6.05 1.50 -8.47
CA GLU A 141 5.31 1.74 -7.25
C GLU A 141 5.66 0.68 -6.21
N ILE A 142 5.58 1.02 -4.94
CA ILE A 142 5.90 0.09 -3.86
C ILE A 142 4.89 -1.06 -3.75
N ALA A 143 5.32 -2.14 -3.10
CA ALA A 143 4.41 -3.21 -2.71
C ALA A 143 3.35 -2.61 -1.79
N HIS A 144 2.10 -3.05 -1.91
CA HIS A 144 0.99 -2.58 -1.08
C HIS A 144 0.58 -1.12 -1.34
N VAL A 145 0.86 -0.58 -2.52
CA VAL A 145 0.20 0.62 -3.03
C VAL A 145 -0.60 0.30 -4.27
N TRP A 146 -1.84 0.79 -4.28
CA TRP A 146 -2.63 0.90 -5.49
C TRP A 146 -3.17 2.31 -5.65
N ILE A 147 -2.77 2.94 -6.75
CA ILE A 147 -3.18 4.28 -7.15
C ILE A 147 -3.88 4.14 -8.51
N PRO A 148 -5.21 4.10 -8.55
CA PRO A 148 -5.94 4.06 -9.81
C PRO A 148 -5.69 5.33 -10.62
N GLU A 149 -5.52 5.16 -11.93
CA GLU A 149 -5.34 6.27 -12.88
C GLU A 149 -6.60 7.14 -12.99
N PHE A 150 -7.78 6.55 -12.78
CA PHE A 150 -9.09 7.18 -12.92
C PHE A 150 -9.90 7.07 -11.63
N PRO A 151 -10.79 8.04 -11.34
CA PRO A 151 -11.66 7.97 -10.17
C PRO A 151 -12.63 6.78 -10.31
N PRO A 152 -13.18 6.28 -9.19
CA PRO A 152 -14.21 5.25 -9.25
C PRO A 152 -15.44 5.78 -9.98
N GLU A 153 -16.04 4.91 -10.79
CA GLU A 153 -17.32 5.18 -11.46
C GLU A 153 -18.46 5.18 -10.43
N VAL A 154 -18.42 4.22 -9.50
CA VAL A 154 -19.36 4.12 -8.40
C VAL A 154 -18.60 4.22 -7.08
N ASP A 155 -19.06 5.11 -6.22
CA ASP A 155 -18.70 5.16 -4.81
C ASP A 155 -20.02 5.24 -4.06
N SER A 156 -20.33 4.20 -3.30
CA SER A 156 -21.57 4.17 -2.52
C SER A 156 -21.60 5.30 -1.48
N GLU A 157 -20.41 5.79 -1.06
CA GLU A 157 -20.18 6.54 0.18
C GLU A 157 -20.82 5.79 1.37
N GLU A 158 -20.12 5.64 2.50
CA GLU A 158 -20.73 4.96 3.67
C GLU A 158 -21.85 5.83 4.25
N ARG A 159 -23.05 5.76 3.68
CA ARG A 159 -24.24 6.37 4.25
C ARG A 159 -24.72 5.52 5.40
N TYR A 160 -25.31 6.18 6.40
CA TYR A 160 -26.06 5.49 7.44
C TYR A 160 -27.25 4.76 6.81
N GLU A 161 -27.12 3.45 6.60
CA GLU A 161 -28.27 2.62 6.32
C GLU A 161 -29.02 2.38 7.62
N GLN A 162 -30.25 2.90 7.69
CA GLN A 162 -31.19 2.55 8.75
C GLN A 162 -31.50 1.06 8.60
N THR A 163 -30.99 0.24 9.51
CA THR A 163 -31.42 -1.15 9.58
C THR A 163 -32.76 -1.17 10.32
N VAL A 164 -33.82 -1.54 9.60
CA VAL A 164 -35.13 -1.84 10.17
C VAL A 164 -35.36 -3.32 9.96
N VAL A 165 -35.48 -4.08 11.05
CA VAL A 165 -35.88 -5.48 11.00
C VAL A 165 -37.36 -5.53 11.34
N GLU A 166 -38.19 -5.85 10.35
CA GLU A 166 -39.62 -6.06 10.55
C GLU A 166 -39.86 -7.55 10.75
N ALA A 167 -40.33 -7.94 11.94
CA ALA A 167 -40.75 -9.29 12.23
C ALA A 167 -42.27 -9.34 12.27
N PHE A 168 -42.88 -10.09 11.34
CA PHE A 168 -44.33 -10.30 11.31
C PHE A 168 -44.70 -11.66 11.90
N GLY A 169 -45.59 -11.66 12.88
CA GLY A 169 -46.27 -12.85 13.36
C GLY A 169 -47.27 -13.37 12.32
N MET A 170 -47.62 -14.66 12.41
CA MET A 170 -48.57 -15.33 11.50
C MET A 170 -49.99 -14.72 11.52
N THR A 171 -50.30 -13.90 12.51
CA THR A 171 -51.57 -13.17 12.66
C THR A 171 -51.58 -11.80 11.96
N GLY A 172 -50.45 -11.37 11.39
CA GLY A 172 -50.30 -10.05 10.75
C GLY A 172 -49.91 -8.93 11.72
N GLU A 173 -49.81 -9.21 13.02
CA GLU A 173 -49.17 -8.32 14.00
C GLU A 173 -47.65 -8.43 13.86
N GLY A 174 -46.95 -7.30 13.77
CA GLY A 174 -45.50 -7.29 13.64
C GLY A 174 -44.85 -6.20 14.46
N ASP A 175 -43.64 -6.47 14.92
CA ASP A 175 -42.77 -5.50 15.60
C ASP A 175 -41.67 -5.07 14.62
N ALA A 176 -41.51 -3.76 14.47
CA ALA A 176 -40.38 -3.18 13.74
C ALA A 176 -39.27 -2.85 14.75
N TYR A 177 -38.15 -3.56 14.66
CA TYR A 177 -36.95 -3.25 15.40
C TYR A 177 -36.14 -2.24 14.61
N VAL A 178 -36.11 -1.01 15.12
CA VAL A 178 -35.41 0.12 14.52
C VAL A 178 -34.08 0.32 15.25
N PHE A 179 -32.96 0.06 14.56
CA PHE A 179 -31.62 0.18 15.15
C PHE A 179 -31.03 1.60 14.97
N GLN A 180 -31.89 2.64 14.93
CA GLN A 180 -31.50 4.04 14.69
C GLN A 180 -30.72 4.68 15.85
N ASP A 181 -30.90 4.19 17.07
CA ASP A 181 -30.41 4.82 18.31
C ASP A 181 -29.19 4.12 18.94
N TRP A 182 -28.55 3.20 18.23
CA TRP A 182 -27.21 2.75 18.63
C TRP A 182 -26.22 3.87 18.30
N GLU A 183 -26.06 4.78 19.27
CA GLU A 183 -25.17 5.93 19.27
C GLU A 183 -23.83 5.61 18.63
N ILE A 184 -23.56 6.24 17.49
CA ILE A 184 -22.20 6.33 16.96
C ILE A 184 -21.96 7.79 16.71
N GLU A 185 -21.07 8.34 17.55
CA GLU A 185 -20.70 9.73 17.67
C GLU A 185 -20.56 10.40 16.29
N ARG A 186 -21.39 11.41 16.08
CA ARG A 186 -21.61 12.13 14.81
C ARG A 186 -20.51 13.15 14.48
N ASP A 187 -19.45 13.21 15.29
CA ASP A 187 -18.76 14.47 15.58
C ASP A 187 -17.49 14.75 14.78
N GLU A 188 -17.18 13.97 13.75
CA GLU A 188 -16.07 14.33 12.85
C GLU A 188 -16.53 14.55 11.39
N TRP A 189 -17.59 13.83 10.95
CA TRP A 189 -18.14 13.97 9.59
C TRP A 189 -19.63 13.54 9.54
N PRO A 190 -20.58 14.43 9.22
CA PRO A 190 -22.02 14.16 9.35
C PRO A 190 -22.58 13.10 8.37
N THR A 191 -21.75 12.56 7.47
CA THR A 191 -22.15 11.65 6.40
C THR A 191 -21.42 10.32 6.37
N TYR A 192 -20.41 10.09 7.21
CA TYR A 192 -19.65 8.83 7.20
C TYR A 192 -20.15 7.85 8.24
N GLY A 193 -20.30 6.61 7.77
CA GLY A 193 -20.92 5.51 8.47
C GLY A 193 -20.16 4.93 9.66
N HIS A 194 -20.88 4.08 10.39
CA HIS A 194 -20.37 3.35 11.55
C HIS A 194 -19.36 2.23 11.21
N LEU A 195 -18.68 1.68 12.24
CA LEU A 195 -17.70 0.58 12.10
C LEU A 195 -18.23 -0.69 11.40
N GLY A 196 -19.54 -0.91 11.39
CA GLY A 196 -20.18 -2.04 10.70
C GLY A 196 -20.53 -1.78 9.23
N GLN A 197 -20.47 -0.53 8.77
CA GLN A 197 -20.86 -0.17 7.40
C GLN A 197 -19.77 -0.52 6.41
N ARG A 198 -20.21 -0.70 5.17
CA ARG A 198 -19.37 -1.09 4.04
C ARG A 198 -19.36 0.03 3.01
N ARG A 199 -18.18 0.45 2.58
CA ARG A 199 -17.98 1.29 1.39
C ARG A 199 -17.70 0.41 0.20
N THR A 200 -18.40 0.63 -0.89
CA THR A 200 -18.15 -0.05 -2.16
C THR A 200 -17.65 0.96 -3.20
N LEU A 201 -16.46 0.70 -3.74
CA LEU A 201 -15.86 1.44 -4.84
C LEU A 201 -15.81 0.55 -6.07
N THR A 202 -16.35 1.01 -7.20
CA THR A 202 -16.23 0.32 -8.49
C THR A 202 -15.47 1.22 -9.46
N PHE A 203 -14.33 0.72 -9.92
CA PHE A 203 -13.50 1.35 -10.94
C PHE A 203 -13.78 0.67 -12.28
N ALA A 204 -14.34 1.40 -13.24
CA ALA A 204 -14.43 0.93 -14.62
C ALA A 204 -13.25 1.44 -15.44
N PHE A 205 -13.03 0.79 -16.57
CA PHE A 205 -12.01 1.14 -17.55
C PHE A 205 -10.56 1.09 -17.02
N VAL A 206 -10.27 0.22 -16.05
CA VAL A 206 -8.93 0.07 -15.49
C VAL A 206 -7.99 -0.57 -16.51
N SER A 207 -6.80 0.04 -16.69
CA SER A 207 -5.76 -0.46 -17.58
C SER A 207 -5.27 -1.86 -17.18
N GLN A 208 -4.78 -2.65 -18.13
CA GLN A 208 -4.17 -3.95 -17.84
C GLN A 208 -3.02 -3.82 -16.83
N ALA A 209 -2.25 -2.71 -16.90
CA ALA A 209 -1.14 -2.43 -15.99
C ALA A 209 -1.63 -2.17 -14.56
N SER A 210 -2.57 -1.24 -14.36
CA SER A 210 -3.15 -0.94 -13.04
C SER A 210 -3.89 -2.16 -12.45
N SER A 211 -4.55 -2.93 -13.32
CA SER A 211 -5.19 -4.20 -12.98
C SER A 211 -4.18 -5.26 -12.50
N THR A 212 -3.01 -5.32 -13.11
CA THR A 212 -1.93 -6.25 -12.73
C THR A 212 -1.29 -5.82 -11.42
N GLN A 213 -0.97 -4.53 -11.28
CA GLN A 213 -0.49 -3.94 -10.04
C GLN A 213 -1.43 -4.25 -8.88
N PHE A 214 -2.73 -3.96 -9.04
CA PHE A 214 -3.71 -4.16 -7.99
C PHE A 214 -3.67 -5.61 -7.48
N LEU A 215 -3.70 -6.59 -8.38
CA LEU A 215 -3.71 -8.00 -7.98
C LEU A 215 -2.38 -8.48 -7.42
N ALA A 216 -1.29 -8.17 -8.13
CA ALA A 216 0.03 -8.74 -7.84
C ALA A 216 0.72 -8.05 -6.67
N TRP A 217 0.54 -6.73 -6.52
CA TRP A 217 1.35 -5.93 -5.58
C TRP A 217 0.54 -5.44 -4.38
N PHE A 218 -0.75 -5.13 -4.54
CA PHE A 218 -1.57 -4.59 -3.45
C PHE A 218 -2.44 -5.66 -2.79
N TRP A 219 -3.25 -6.34 -3.60
CA TRP A 219 -4.30 -7.21 -3.13
C TRP A 219 -3.76 -8.52 -2.58
N GLY A 220 -3.10 -9.34 -3.42
CA GLY A 220 -2.72 -10.70 -3.05
C GLY A 220 -1.86 -10.79 -1.79
N PRO A 221 -0.66 -10.17 -1.76
CA PRO A 221 0.27 -10.32 -0.64
C PRO A 221 -0.20 -9.70 0.68
N TRP A 222 -1.10 -8.71 0.62
CA TRP A 222 -1.30 -7.81 1.76
C TRP A 222 -2.77 -7.57 2.10
N ALA A 223 -3.55 -7.03 1.17
CA ALA A 223 -4.95 -6.74 1.46
C ALA A 223 -5.75 -8.05 1.68
N GLY A 224 -5.46 -9.08 0.87
CA GLY A 224 -6.01 -10.44 0.95
C GLY A 224 -5.73 -11.19 2.25
N ALA A 225 -4.71 -10.76 3.01
CA ALA A 225 -4.41 -11.32 4.33
C ALA A 225 -5.24 -10.68 5.46
N GLY A 226 -6.20 -9.80 5.13
CA GLY A 226 -7.07 -9.13 6.11
C GLY A 226 -6.41 -7.94 6.83
N ARG A 227 -5.34 -7.37 6.25
CA ARG A 227 -4.61 -6.22 6.82
C ARG A 227 -5.31 -4.88 6.52
N SER A 228 -4.98 -3.84 7.29
CA SER A 228 -5.65 -2.52 7.26
C SER A 228 -4.87 -1.48 6.45
N PHE A 229 -5.53 -0.75 5.54
CA PHE A 229 -4.91 0.25 4.64
C PHE A 229 -5.40 1.64 4.98
N ARG A 230 -4.59 2.63 4.59
CA ARG A 230 -5.01 4.02 4.49
C ARG A 230 -5.71 4.24 3.17
N TYR A 231 -6.91 4.78 3.28
CA TYR A 231 -7.70 5.31 2.19
C TYR A 231 -7.59 6.84 2.20
N TYR A 232 -7.05 7.38 1.12
CA TYR A 232 -6.95 8.82 0.88
C TYR A 232 -8.00 9.19 -0.17
N PRO A 233 -9.10 9.88 0.18
CA PRO A 233 -10.11 10.29 -0.80
C PRO A 233 -9.53 11.23 -1.87
N ASP A 234 -8.55 12.04 -1.49
CA ASP A 234 -7.79 12.91 -2.38
C ASP A 234 -6.28 12.65 -2.17
N ARG A 235 -5.56 12.31 -3.23
CA ARG A 235 -4.11 12.05 -3.20
C ARG A 235 -3.25 13.28 -2.93
N THR A 236 -3.82 14.47 -3.04
CA THR A 236 -3.11 15.73 -2.82
C THR A 236 -3.20 16.22 -1.38
N ASP A 237 -4.17 15.74 -0.61
CA ASP A 237 -4.31 16.03 0.82
C ASP A 237 -3.85 14.83 1.66
N ILE A 238 -2.59 14.88 2.11
CA ILE A 238 -1.98 13.82 2.91
C ILE A 238 -2.38 13.86 4.39
N ALA A 239 -2.96 14.96 4.86
CA ALA A 239 -3.38 15.10 6.25
C ALA A 239 -4.68 14.31 6.50
N THR A 240 -5.50 14.15 5.46
CA THR A 240 -6.80 13.49 5.55
C THR A 240 -6.73 12.06 5.03
N TYR A 241 -6.70 11.09 5.95
CA TYR A 241 -6.81 9.67 5.60
C TYR A 241 -7.71 8.92 6.56
N TYR A 242 -8.22 7.79 6.10
CA TYR A 242 -9.07 6.89 6.87
C TYR A 242 -8.49 5.48 6.87
N LEU A 243 -8.63 4.76 7.99
CA LEU A 243 -8.19 3.37 8.09
C LEU A 243 -9.33 2.40 7.77
N TYR A 244 -9.07 1.53 6.80
CA TYR A 244 -10.02 0.57 6.28
C TYR A 244 -9.41 -0.82 6.19
N LYS A 245 -10.28 -1.82 6.19
CA LYS A 245 -9.95 -3.22 5.88
C LYS A 245 -10.94 -3.74 4.86
N LEU A 246 -10.52 -4.68 4.03
CA LEU A 246 -11.41 -5.31 3.07
C LEU A 246 -12.47 -6.17 3.77
N THR A 247 -13.63 -6.31 3.15
CA THR A 247 -14.69 -7.20 3.65
C THR A 247 -14.46 -8.65 3.23
N GLY A 248 -15.16 -9.59 3.87
CA GLY A 248 -15.03 -11.02 3.57
C GLY A 248 -15.35 -11.38 2.12
N ASP A 249 -16.38 -10.74 1.55
CA ASP A 249 -16.77 -10.96 0.14
C ASP A 249 -15.72 -10.45 -0.82
N SER A 250 -15.11 -9.32 -0.48
CA SER A 250 -13.93 -8.79 -1.15
C SER A 250 -12.79 -9.82 -1.10
N LEU A 251 -12.37 -10.25 0.10
CA LEU A 251 -11.30 -11.24 0.29
C LEU A 251 -11.53 -12.56 -0.47
N ALA A 252 -12.77 -13.06 -0.48
CA ALA A 252 -13.15 -14.30 -1.15
C ALA A 252 -13.18 -14.15 -2.68
N ASN A 253 -13.61 -12.99 -3.18
CA ASN A 253 -13.67 -12.70 -4.61
C ASN A 253 -12.37 -12.03 -5.07
N MET A 254 -11.31 -12.84 -5.23
CA MET A 254 -10.06 -12.44 -5.91
C MET A 254 -10.27 -12.23 -7.43
N SER A 255 -11.25 -11.44 -7.84
CA SER A 255 -11.57 -11.31 -9.26
C SER A 255 -10.56 -10.40 -9.96
N ARG A 256 -10.26 -10.71 -11.22
CA ARG A 256 -9.57 -9.78 -12.12
C ARG A 256 -10.42 -8.55 -12.45
N GLY A 257 -11.60 -8.44 -11.85
CA GLY A 257 -12.69 -7.70 -12.44
C GLY A 257 -13.26 -8.44 -13.65
N GLU A 258 -14.27 -7.84 -14.25
CA GLU A 258 -14.79 -8.29 -15.53
C GLU A 258 -14.09 -7.51 -16.64
N ARG A 259 -13.58 -8.22 -17.65
CA ARG A 259 -13.07 -7.58 -18.85
C ARG A 259 -14.27 -7.14 -19.69
N GLN A 260 -14.32 -5.87 -20.04
CA GLN A 260 -15.38 -5.38 -20.91
C GLN A 260 -15.27 -6.01 -22.29
N THR A 261 -16.37 -6.58 -22.79
CA THR A 261 -16.41 -7.24 -24.10
C THR A 261 -15.95 -6.27 -25.20
N GLY A 262 -14.98 -6.70 -26.01
CA GLY A 262 -14.47 -5.89 -27.13
C GLY A 262 -13.36 -4.90 -26.76
N TYR A 263 -13.05 -4.67 -25.48
CA TYR A 263 -12.01 -3.74 -25.04
C TYR A 263 -10.95 -4.40 -24.15
N ALA A 264 -9.81 -3.72 -23.96
CA ALA A 264 -8.70 -4.20 -23.11
C ALA A 264 -8.80 -3.69 -21.65
N TRP A 265 -9.99 -3.28 -21.23
CA TRP A 265 -10.23 -2.66 -19.94
C TRP A 265 -10.96 -3.58 -18.96
N TRP A 266 -10.75 -3.32 -17.67
CA TRP A 266 -11.30 -4.11 -16.58
C TRP A 266 -12.19 -3.25 -15.67
N THR A 267 -13.25 -3.86 -15.13
CA THR A 267 -14.07 -3.28 -14.07
C THR A 267 -13.75 -3.95 -12.74
N ARG A 268 -13.26 -3.21 -11.75
CA ARG A 268 -12.84 -3.73 -10.45
C ARG A 268 -13.66 -3.14 -9.31
N GLY A 269 -14.22 -4.00 -8.47
CA GLY A 269 -14.90 -3.63 -7.25
C GLY A 269 -14.01 -3.80 -6.02
N LEU A 270 -14.14 -2.88 -5.07
CA LEU A 270 -13.58 -2.95 -3.73
C LEU A 270 -14.69 -2.72 -2.73
N GLU A 271 -14.82 -3.63 -1.77
CA GLU A 271 -15.68 -3.45 -0.62
C GLU A 271 -14.83 -3.42 0.64
N MET A 272 -14.99 -2.37 1.44
CA MET A 272 -14.16 -2.10 2.62
C MET A 272 -15.02 -1.66 3.80
N ARG A 273 -14.51 -1.86 5.01
CA ARG A 273 -15.13 -1.45 6.27
C ARG A 273 -14.13 -0.68 7.13
N ARG A 274 -14.61 0.31 7.88
CA ARG A 274 -13.76 1.11 8.78
C ARG A 274 -13.11 0.20 9.84
N VAL A 275 -11.87 0.52 10.22
CA VAL A 275 -11.18 -0.19 11.31
C VAL A 275 -11.71 0.30 12.65
N ALA A 276 -12.00 -0.63 13.56
CA ALA A 276 -12.29 -0.31 14.96
C ALA A 276 -10.99 0.17 15.60
N THR A 277 -10.96 1.46 15.98
CA THR A 277 -9.85 2.07 16.72
C THR A 277 -9.85 1.63 18.18
#